data_AF-A0A8H4BHG8-F1
#
_entry.id   AF-A0A8H4BHG8-F1
#
_cell.length_a   1.000
_cell.length_b   1.000
_cell.length_c   1.000
_cell.angle_alpha   90.00
_cell.angle_beta   90.00
_cell.angle_gamma   90.00
#
_symmetry.space_group_name_H-M   'P 1'
#
loop_
_entity.id
_entity.type
_entity.pdbx_description
1 polymer ?
#
loop_
_entity_poly.entity_id
_entity_poly.type
_entity_poly.pdbx_seq_one_letter_code
_entity_poly.pdbx_strand_id
1 'polypeptide(L)'
;MTSGQASEPLDPIDNDLFHSYTRYQLCQLKKSTSLWVCNKEKEAMLNILGQFESIDGNTLRMVVNEIFEKSSVPHNSTNDTNEASTSTHRLVEDAPSSPSTVSADAHNNEAADRTRATSTITSKKRSEGPPLTQERPLAKKSKTDDPVVEKLKNLLSRPNVEELLDIANHVERSEYVILTRMRRVNGSFKLKMSTATSHYSLHISTSFGDFRGPMSMCQSNLIAYQFGKLLLKRGESRYKDKRQKAAESKCYHAIKEEMLAHGQRIATPVCKYIHYAQTVVQAADKIGVYALFMPEVVSPYGFQIISRFNFSVLKSCLDAKCAGLKRIARFDHEDNLIMAEMDYSRKHGDKSYLQTTSKFLNSST
;
A
#
# COMPACT_ATOMS: atom_id res chain seq x y z
N MET A 1 -4.47 -47.51 2.05
CA MET A 1 -3.52 -47.57 0.93
C MET A 1 -3.30 -46.16 0.44
N THR A 2 -2.16 -45.56 0.75
CA THR A 2 -1.75 -44.24 0.23
C THR A 2 -1.07 -44.44 -1.12
N SER A 3 -1.65 -43.87 -2.18
CA SER A 3 -1.04 -43.88 -3.51
C SER A 3 0.18 -42.95 -3.52
N GLY A 4 1.38 -43.52 -3.46
CA GLY A 4 2.62 -42.77 -3.64
C GLY A 4 2.67 -42.18 -5.05
N GLN A 5 2.41 -40.89 -5.18
CA GLN A 5 2.71 -40.17 -6.42
C GLN A 5 4.23 -40.14 -6.57
N ALA A 6 4.75 -40.84 -7.57
CA ALA A 6 6.14 -40.66 -7.98
C ALA A 6 6.31 -39.22 -8.45
N SER A 7 7.14 -38.44 -7.76
CA SER A 7 7.52 -37.10 -8.20
C SER A 7 8.22 -37.20 -9.55
N GLU A 8 7.68 -36.55 -10.59
CA GLU A 8 8.34 -36.50 -11.90
C GLU A 8 9.75 -35.91 -11.74
N PRO A 9 10.77 -36.48 -12.40
CA PRO A 9 12.13 -35.99 -12.29
C PRO A 9 12.22 -34.57 -12.87
N LEU A 10 12.57 -33.60 -12.03
CA LEU A 10 12.70 -32.20 -12.45
C LEU A 10 13.91 -32.02 -13.37
N ASP A 11 13.70 -31.42 -14.54
CA ASP A 11 14.76 -31.05 -15.46
C ASP A 11 15.85 -30.20 -14.76
N PRO A 12 17.15 -30.42 -15.04
CA PRO A 12 18.24 -29.63 -14.45
C PRO A 12 18.18 -28.17 -14.88
N ILE A 13 18.57 -27.26 -13.99
CA ILE A 13 18.71 -25.84 -14.31
C ILE A 13 19.97 -25.64 -15.17
N ASP A 14 19.80 -24.99 -16.33
CA ASP A 14 20.87 -24.32 -17.06
C ASP A 14 21.40 -23.15 -16.20
N ASN A 15 22.60 -23.33 -15.65
CA ASN A 15 23.22 -22.36 -14.76
C ASN A 15 23.58 -21.04 -15.46
N ASP A 16 24.01 -21.08 -16.72
CA ASP A 16 24.38 -19.85 -17.44
C ASP A 16 23.14 -18.99 -17.72
N LEU A 17 22.01 -19.63 -18.07
CA LEU A 17 20.71 -18.97 -18.18
C LEU A 17 20.22 -18.45 -16.81
N PHE A 18 20.36 -19.23 -15.75
CA PHE A 18 19.97 -18.85 -14.38
C PHE A 18 20.77 -17.65 -13.84
N HIS A 19 22.10 -17.65 -13.96
CA HIS A 19 22.95 -16.54 -13.56
C HIS A 19 22.66 -15.29 -14.41
N SER A 20 22.41 -15.47 -15.72
CA SER A 20 22.02 -14.37 -16.62
C SER A 20 20.68 -13.74 -16.21
N TYR A 21 19.68 -14.55 -15.88
CA TYR A 21 18.38 -14.09 -15.39
C TYR A 21 18.49 -13.40 -14.02
N THR A 22 19.29 -13.96 -13.11
CA THR A 22 19.55 -13.38 -11.78
C THR A 22 20.21 -12.01 -11.87
N ARG A 23 21.24 -11.86 -12.72
CA ARG A 23 21.87 -10.56 -13.04
C ARG A 23 20.87 -9.57 -13.63
N TYR A 24 20.04 -10.00 -14.58
CA TYR A 24 19.00 -9.16 -15.19
C TYR A 24 18.01 -8.63 -14.14
N GLN A 25 17.49 -9.51 -13.27
CA GLN A 25 16.58 -9.13 -12.19
C GLN A 25 17.26 -8.22 -11.16
N LEU A 26 18.50 -8.49 -10.75
CA LEU A 26 19.30 -7.61 -9.89
C LEU A 26 19.46 -6.20 -10.49
N CYS A 27 19.71 -6.11 -11.81
CA CYS A 27 19.78 -4.85 -12.54
C CYS A 27 18.43 -4.11 -12.60
N GLN A 28 17.32 -4.82 -12.81
CA GLN A 28 15.98 -4.22 -12.78
C GLN A 28 15.64 -3.69 -11.39
N LEU A 29 15.89 -4.47 -10.34
CA LEU A 29 15.61 -4.05 -8.96
C LEU A 29 16.49 -2.87 -8.53
N LYS A 30 17.78 -2.85 -8.87
CA LYS A 30 18.66 -1.68 -8.64
C LYS A 30 18.05 -0.42 -9.25
N LYS A 31 17.62 -0.49 -10.52
CA LYS A 31 16.98 0.63 -11.26
C LYS A 31 15.57 0.97 -10.78
N SER A 32 14.84 0.04 -10.15
CA SER A 32 13.47 0.27 -9.69
C SER A 32 13.40 1.23 -8.49
N THR A 33 12.62 2.30 -8.62
CA THR A 33 12.30 3.24 -7.53
C THR A 33 10.86 3.11 -7.02
N SER A 34 9.98 2.49 -7.80
CA SER A 34 8.52 2.51 -7.62
C SER A 34 7.91 1.21 -7.08
N LEU A 35 8.66 0.10 -7.09
CA LEU A 35 8.18 -1.23 -6.64
C LEU A 35 8.23 -1.43 -5.12
N TRP A 36 9.02 -0.63 -4.40
CA TRP A 36 9.40 -0.89 -3.01
C TRP A 36 8.71 0.07 -2.04
N VAL A 37 7.98 -0.47 -1.06
CA VAL A 37 7.31 0.32 -0.03
C VAL A 37 8.30 0.76 1.06
N CYS A 38 9.37 -0.01 1.29
CA CYS A 38 10.46 0.34 2.20
C CYS A 38 11.82 0.08 1.56
N ASN A 39 12.75 1.05 1.67
CA ASN A 39 14.12 0.87 1.19
C ASN A 39 14.84 -0.32 1.86
N LYS A 40 14.51 -0.67 3.12
CA LYS A 40 15.10 -1.84 3.80
C LYS A 40 14.67 -3.17 3.18
N GLU A 41 13.48 -3.24 2.60
CA GLU A 41 13.00 -4.42 1.88
C GLU A 41 13.71 -4.55 0.52
N LYS A 42 13.95 -3.42 -0.16
CA LYS A 42 14.76 -3.37 -1.38
C LYS A 42 16.19 -3.85 -1.12
N GLU A 43 16.88 -3.32 -0.11
CA GLU A 43 18.24 -3.73 0.24
C GLU A 43 18.31 -5.21 0.66
N ALA A 44 17.31 -5.70 1.42
CA ALA A 44 17.24 -7.13 1.76
C ALA A 44 17.12 -8.02 0.51
N MET A 45 16.24 -7.67 -0.43
CA MET A 45 16.07 -8.44 -1.68
C MET A 45 17.30 -8.35 -2.59
N LEU A 46 17.97 -7.19 -2.66
CA LEU A 46 19.21 -7.02 -3.41
C LEU A 46 20.36 -7.85 -2.83
N ASN A 47 20.44 -7.99 -1.49
CA ASN A 47 21.42 -8.86 -0.85
C ASN A 47 21.12 -10.35 -1.09
N ILE A 48 19.85 -10.77 -0.99
CA ILE A 48 19.43 -12.15 -1.26
C ILE A 48 19.77 -12.55 -2.71
N LEU A 49 19.37 -11.74 -3.70
CA LEU A 49 19.67 -12.00 -5.11
C LEU A 49 21.16 -11.86 -5.44
N GLY A 50 21.90 -11.01 -4.71
CA GLY A 50 23.35 -10.93 -4.81
C GLY A 50 24.06 -12.21 -4.33
N GLN A 51 23.56 -12.85 -3.27
CA GLN A 51 24.05 -14.15 -2.82
C GLN A 51 23.71 -15.27 -3.81
N PHE A 52 22.54 -15.20 -4.47
CA PHE A 52 22.13 -16.17 -5.48
C PHE A 52 22.99 -16.12 -6.76
N GLU A 53 23.69 -15.00 -7.05
CA GLU A 53 24.58 -14.93 -8.21
C GLU A 53 25.76 -15.91 -8.12
N SER A 54 26.16 -16.31 -6.91
CA SER A 54 27.28 -17.24 -6.64
C SER A 54 26.88 -18.69 -6.33
N ILE A 55 25.59 -19.06 -6.47
CA ILE A 55 25.08 -20.38 -6.08
C ILE A 55 24.55 -21.11 -7.33
N ASP A 56 24.87 -22.41 -7.48
CA ASP A 56 24.31 -23.27 -8.53
C ASP A 56 22.77 -23.31 -8.42
N GLY A 57 22.09 -23.15 -9.56
CA GLY A 57 20.64 -23.03 -9.63
C GLY A 57 19.91 -24.27 -9.12
N ASN A 58 20.50 -25.47 -9.24
CA ASN A 58 19.90 -26.71 -8.75
C ASN A 58 19.94 -26.78 -7.22
N THR A 59 21.08 -26.45 -6.64
CA THR A 59 21.31 -26.31 -5.19
C THR A 59 20.38 -25.25 -4.61
N LEU A 60 20.25 -24.09 -5.27
CA LEU A 60 19.31 -23.06 -4.84
C LEU A 60 17.86 -23.54 -4.94
N ARG A 61 17.47 -24.25 -6.01
CA ARG A 61 16.12 -24.83 -6.17
C ARG A 61 15.78 -25.75 -5.01
N MET A 62 16.72 -26.62 -4.60
CA MET A 62 16.55 -27.50 -3.44
C MET A 62 16.33 -26.72 -2.15
N VAL A 63 17.24 -25.78 -1.83
CA VAL A 63 17.17 -24.99 -0.58
C VAL A 63 15.90 -24.13 -0.52
N VAL A 64 15.52 -23.49 -1.63
CA VAL A 64 14.32 -22.65 -1.70
C VAL A 64 13.04 -23.49 -1.59
N ASN A 65 12.97 -24.65 -2.24
CA ASN A 65 11.86 -25.58 -2.08
C ASN A 65 11.77 -26.08 -0.62
N GLU A 66 12.90 -26.46 -0.01
CA GLU A 66 12.93 -26.90 1.39
C GLU A 66 12.43 -25.81 2.35
N ILE A 67 12.78 -24.54 2.11
CA ILE A 67 12.27 -23.40 2.88
C ILE A 67 10.76 -23.23 2.68
N PHE A 68 10.24 -23.34 1.46
CA PHE A 68 8.80 -23.23 1.21
C PHE A 68 8.00 -24.38 1.82
N GLU A 69 8.44 -25.63 1.66
CA GLU A 69 7.80 -26.79 2.28
C GLU A 69 7.81 -26.66 3.81
N LYS A 70 8.96 -26.38 4.44
CA LYS A 70 9.07 -26.24 5.91
C LYS A 70 8.31 -25.04 6.48
N SER A 71 8.20 -23.93 5.74
CA SER A 71 7.39 -22.77 6.15
C SER A 71 5.88 -22.96 5.91
N SER A 72 5.48 -23.97 5.12
CA SER A 72 4.06 -24.33 4.93
C SER A 72 3.49 -25.19 6.06
N VAL A 73 4.34 -25.82 6.89
CA VAL A 73 3.91 -26.70 7.99
C VAL A 73 3.16 -25.86 9.05
N PRO A 74 1.86 -26.12 9.29
CA PRO A 74 1.12 -25.39 10.31
C PRO A 74 1.71 -25.71 11.68
N HIS A 75 1.96 -24.67 12.48
CA HIS A 75 2.20 -24.83 13.91
C HIS A 75 0.90 -25.32 14.60
N ASN A 76 0.68 -26.63 14.55
CA ASN A 76 -0.23 -27.32 15.44
C ASN A 76 0.31 -27.15 16.86
N SER A 77 -0.14 -26.11 17.55
CA SER A 77 0.11 -25.87 18.97
C SER A 77 -0.66 -26.90 19.79
N THR A 78 -0.21 -28.15 19.82
CA THR A 78 -0.70 -29.16 20.76
C THR A 78 -0.46 -28.68 22.19
N ASN A 79 -1.50 -28.75 23.02
CA ASN A 79 -1.46 -28.31 24.41
C ASN A 79 -0.77 -29.36 25.29
N ASP A 80 0.53 -29.56 25.12
CA ASP A 80 1.32 -30.44 25.99
C ASP A 80 1.49 -29.77 27.36
N THR A 81 0.55 -30.10 28.24
CA THR A 81 0.47 -29.59 29.62
C THR A 81 1.22 -30.54 30.54
N ASN A 82 2.39 -30.10 31.02
CA ASN A 82 3.21 -30.75 32.04
C ASN A 82 3.67 -32.19 31.75
N GLU A 83 4.98 -32.40 31.73
CA GLU A 83 5.56 -33.25 32.78
C GLU A 83 6.99 -32.81 33.11
N ALA A 84 7.38 -33.00 34.38
CA ALA A 84 8.73 -32.71 34.86
C ALA A 84 9.49 -34.03 35.00
N SER A 85 10.78 -34.04 34.67
CA SER A 85 11.66 -35.17 34.99
C SER A 85 13.08 -34.71 35.30
N THR A 86 13.51 -35.03 36.51
CA THR A 86 14.78 -34.68 37.12
C THR A 86 15.86 -35.72 36.74
N SER A 87 17.09 -35.30 36.47
CA SER A 87 18.25 -36.21 36.48
C SER A 87 19.49 -35.53 37.08
N THR A 88 20.05 -36.16 38.12
CA THR A 88 21.13 -35.64 38.99
C THR A 88 22.50 -36.23 38.60
N HIS A 89 23.59 -35.70 39.19
CA HIS A 89 25.01 -36.11 39.10
C HIS A 89 25.77 -35.64 37.83
N ARG A 90 27.06 -35.25 37.87
CA ARG A 90 28.08 -35.00 38.94
C ARG A 90 28.89 -33.77 38.44
N LEU A 91 29.37 -32.81 39.23
CA LEU A 91 30.15 -32.84 40.47
C LEU A 91 31.55 -33.47 40.30
N VAL A 92 32.50 -32.63 39.86
CA VAL A 92 33.94 -32.73 40.15
C VAL A 92 34.41 -31.32 40.50
N GLU A 93 35.04 -31.16 41.65
CA GLU A 93 35.75 -29.95 42.06
C GLU A 93 37.23 -30.09 41.65
N ASP A 94 37.90 -28.99 41.31
CA ASP A 94 39.27 -28.80 41.81
C ASP A 94 39.73 -27.33 41.74
N ALA A 95 40.42 -26.92 42.80
CA ALA A 95 41.06 -25.63 43.04
C ALA A 95 42.06 -25.84 44.22
N PRO A 96 42.95 -24.89 44.59
CA PRO A 96 43.13 -23.53 44.07
C PRO A 96 44.60 -23.19 43.74
N SER A 97 44.87 -21.93 43.34
CA SER A 97 46.02 -21.16 43.86
C SER A 97 45.92 -19.67 43.56
N SER A 98 46.25 -18.84 44.55
CA SER A 98 46.52 -17.40 44.48
C SER A 98 47.66 -17.13 45.50
N PRO A 99 48.48 -16.07 45.41
CA PRO A 99 48.01 -14.71 45.77
C PRO A 99 48.76 -13.50 45.16
N SER A 100 48.24 -12.28 45.39
CA SER A 100 48.96 -10.99 45.66
C SER A 100 49.95 -10.39 44.61
N THR A 101 50.26 -9.09 44.53
CA THR A 101 49.73 -7.75 44.95
C THR A 101 50.44 -6.70 44.04
N VAL A 102 50.46 -5.35 44.16
CA VAL A 102 50.07 -4.30 45.16
C VAL A 102 49.83 -2.96 44.41
N SER A 103 49.10 -2.02 45.05
CA SER A 103 49.24 -0.54 44.89
C SER A 103 48.90 0.13 43.53
N ALA A 104 48.49 1.41 43.47
CA ALA A 104 48.00 2.36 44.48
C ALA A 104 47.24 3.55 43.82
N ASP A 105 46.71 4.45 44.66
CA ASP A 105 46.27 5.85 44.39
C ASP A 105 44.99 6.11 43.56
N ALA A 106 44.21 7.19 43.78
CA ALA A 106 43.96 7.99 45.01
C ALA A 106 42.71 8.90 44.85
N HIS A 107 42.09 9.26 45.98
CA HIS A 107 41.16 10.39 46.22
C HIS A 107 39.88 10.62 45.36
N ASN A 108 38.75 10.23 45.98
CA ASN A 108 37.61 11.08 46.37
C ASN A 108 37.03 12.15 45.40
N ASN A 109 35.71 12.07 45.17
CA ASN A 109 34.79 13.03 45.80
C ASN A 109 33.33 12.53 45.92
N GLU A 110 32.59 13.29 46.73
CA GLU A 110 31.32 13.07 47.44
C GLU A 110 30.07 12.45 46.72
N ALA A 111 29.50 11.45 47.40
CA ALA A 111 28.12 11.38 47.95
C ALA A 111 26.83 11.35 47.08
N ALA A 112 25.84 10.59 47.62
CA ALA A 112 24.39 10.59 47.35
C ALA A 112 23.92 10.23 45.92
N ASP A 113 22.93 9.35 45.69
CA ASP A 113 22.09 8.51 46.56
C ASP A 113 21.59 7.27 45.78
N ARG A 114 20.86 6.36 46.42
CA ARG A 114 20.33 5.12 45.85
C ARG A 114 19.04 5.35 45.04
N THR A 115 18.96 4.77 43.85
CA THR A 115 17.79 3.97 43.44
C THR A 115 18.17 3.00 42.31
N ARG A 116 17.70 1.76 42.41
CA ARG A 116 18.00 0.64 41.50
C ARG A 116 16.78 0.36 40.62
N ALA A 117 16.87 0.64 39.33
CA ALA A 117 15.80 0.33 38.36
C ALA A 117 16.38 -0.33 37.10
N THR A 118 16.23 -1.65 36.97
CA THR A 118 16.70 -2.42 35.81
C THR A 118 15.73 -2.24 34.64
N SER A 119 16.20 -1.71 33.52
CA SER A 119 15.40 -1.49 32.30
C SER A 119 15.17 -2.80 31.53
N THR A 120 14.13 -3.55 31.90
CA THR A 120 13.73 -4.77 31.18
C THR A 120 13.24 -4.44 29.77
N ILE A 121 14.06 -4.74 28.77
CA ILE A 121 13.71 -4.58 27.34
C ILE A 121 12.61 -5.59 26.98
N THR A 122 11.38 -5.12 26.90
CA THR A 122 10.23 -5.94 26.49
C THR A 122 10.17 -6.07 24.97
N SER A 123 10.41 -7.27 24.46
CA SER A 123 10.41 -7.62 23.04
C SER A 123 9.00 -7.54 22.45
N LYS A 124 8.68 -6.39 21.85
CA LYS A 124 7.36 -6.10 21.28
C LYS A 124 7.07 -7.01 20.08
N LYS A 125 6.25 -8.05 20.26
CA LYS A 125 5.80 -8.97 19.20
C LYS A 125 5.35 -8.18 17.97
N ARG A 126 5.92 -8.52 16.81
CA ARG A 126 5.66 -7.86 15.54
C ARG A 126 4.49 -8.59 14.86
N SER A 127 3.38 -7.90 14.64
CA SER A 127 2.25 -8.48 13.90
C SER A 127 2.70 -8.86 12.50
N GLU A 128 2.34 -10.07 12.08
CA GLU A 128 2.53 -10.51 10.70
C GLU A 128 1.62 -9.70 9.76
N GLY A 129 2.14 -9.39 8.58
CA GLY A 129 1.39 -8.76 7.49
C GLY A 129 1.05 -9.81 6.42
N PRO A 130 -0.14 -9.75 5.79
CA PRO A 130 -0.52 -10.73 4.78
C PRO A 130 0.37 -10.65 3.53
N PRO A 131 0.75 -11.78 2.92
CA PRO A 131 1.65 -11.80 1.78
C PRO A 131 0.98 -11.23 0.51
N LEU A 132 1.57 -10.16 -0.05
CA LEU A 132 1.19 -9.63 -1.36
C LEU A 132 2.01 -10.30 -2.46
N THR A 133 1.35 -10.69 -3.55
CA THR A 133 1.77 -11.82 -4.38
C THR A 133 1.99 -11.45 -5.86
N GLN A 134 2.92 -12.19 -6.48
CA GLN A 134 3.00 -12.56 -7.90
C GLN A 134 3.29 -11.46 -8.94
N GLU A 135 4.30 -11.74 -9.77
CA GLU A 135 4.50 -11.14 -11.08
C GLU A 135 3.28 -11.40 -11.99
N ARG A 136 2.86 -10.40 -12.78
CA ARG A 136 1.74 -10.52 -13.74
C ARG A 136 2.25 -11.21 -15.04
N PRO A 137 1.61 -12.29 -15.51
CA PRO A 137 1.79 -12.75 -16.89
C PRO A 137 1.30 -11.69 -17.88
N LEU A 138 2.02 -11.50 -19.00
CA LEU A 138 1.57 -10.60 -20.07
C LEU A 138 0.30 -11.16 -20.75
N ALA A 139 -0.80 -10.42 -20.62
CA ALA A 139 -2.11 -10.87 -21.10
C ALA A 139 -2.14 -11.09 -22.62
N LYS A 140 -2.73 -12.22 -23.05
CA LYS A 140 -2.96 -12.51 -24.48
C LYS A 140 -4.02 -11.56 -25.02
N LYS A 141 -3.77 -10.97 -26.19
CA LYS A 141 -4.64 -9.96 -26.84
C LYS A 141 -5.97 -10.58 -27.31
N SER A 142 -7.02 -10.50 -26.51
CA SER A 142 -8.39 -10.75 -26.98
C SER A 142 -8.86 -9.57 -27.84
N LYS A 143 -9.44 -9.86 -29.02
CA LYS A 143 -10.30 -8.90 -29.71
C LYS A 143 -11.65 -8.94 -29.00
N THR A 144 -12.00 -7.85 -28.33
CA THR A 144 -13.28 -7.70 -27.62
C THR A 144 -14.04 -6.58 -28.29
N ASP A 145 -14.93 -6.93 -29.23
CA ASP A 145 -15.67 -5.99 -30.08
C ASP A 145 -16.87 -5.38 -29.31
N ASP A 146 -16.62 -4.94 -28.07
CA ASP A 146 -17.60 -4.33 -27.18
C ASP A 146 -17.77 -2.84 -27.53
N PRO A 147 -18.97 -2.38 -27.93
CA PRO A 147 -19.19 -1.00 -28.39
C PRO A 147 -19.07 0.05 -27.28
N VAL A 148 -19.00 -0.35 -26.00
CA VAL A 148 -18.68 0.53 -24.88
C VAL A 148 -17.15 0.69 -24.76
N VAL A 149 -16.39 -0.38 -25.01
CA VAL A 149 -14.92 -0.37 -25.00
C VAL A 149 -14.36 0.43 -26.19
N GLU A 150 -14.95 0.33 -27.38
CA GLU A 150 -14.56 1.19 -28.51
C GLU A 150 -14.76 2.68 -28.20
N LYS A 151 -15.87 3.04 -27.55
CA LYS A 151 -16.10 4.42 -27.11
C LYS A 151 -15.06 4.89 -26.08
N LEU A 152 -14.51 4.00 -25.26
CA LEU A 152 -13.45 4.33 -24.30
C LEU A 152 -12.06 4.52 -24.93
N LYS A 153 -11.74 3.81 -26.02
CA LYS A 153 -10.44 4.00 -26.72
C LYS A 153 -10.25 5.41 -27.28
N ASN A 154 -11.34 6.15 -27.51
CA ASN A 154 -11.34 7.56 -27.91
C ASN A 154 -11.20 8.54 -26.72
N LEU A 155 -11.20 8.05 -25.47
CA LEU A 155 -11.31 8.86 -24.24
C LEU A 155 -10.18 8.62 -23.24
N LEU A 156 -9.62 7.42 -23.25
CA LEU A 156 -8.54 6.95 -22.38
C LEU A 156 -7.37 6.46 -23.23
N SER A 157 -6.13 6.57 -22.73
CA SER A 157 -5.00 5.95 -23.42
C SER A 157 -5.14 4.43 -23.41
N ARG A 158 -4.57 3.75 -24.41
CA ARG A 158 -4.70 2.29 -24.55
C ARG A 158 -4.35 1.51 -23.26
N PRO A 159 -3.22 1.75 -22.57
CA PRO A 159 -2.94 1.16 -21.26
C PRO A 159 -4.02 1.38 -20.20
N ASN A 160 -4.66 2.56 -20.15
CA ASN A 160 -5.76 2.84 -19.21
C ASN A 160 -7.03 2.04 -19.53
N VAL A 161 -7.26 1.70 -20.81
CA VAL A 161 -8.33 0.78 -21.24
C VAL A 161 -7.98 -0.66 -20.90
N GLU A 162 -6.72 -1.06 -21.08
CA GLU A 162 -6.25 -2.42 -20.77
C GLU A 162 -6.28 -2.70 -19.24
N GLU A 163 -5.89 -1.75 -18.38
CA GLU A 163 -6.06 -1.86 -16.91
C GLU A 163 -7.54 -1.79 -16.46
N LEU A 164 -8.40 -1.04 -17.15
CA LEU A 164 -9.85 -1.06 -16.89
C LEU A 164 -10.47 -2.42 -17.22
N LEU A 165 -9.95 -3.12 -18.24
CA LEU A 165 -10.36 -4.48 -18.56
C LEU A 165 -9.78 -5.51 -17.56
N ASP A 166 -8.56 -5.33 -17.05
CA ASP A 166 -8.03 -6.15 -15.94
C ASP A 166 -8.92 -6.03 -14.69
N ILE A 167 -9.33 -4.80 -14.34
CA ILE A 167 -10.27 -4.52 -13.25
C ILE A 167 -11.65 -5.16 -13.49
N ALA A 168 -12.16 -5.13 -14.72
CA ALA A 168 -13.42 -5.77 -15.09
C ALA A 168 -13.37 -7.30 -15.07
N ASN A 169 -12.21 -7.90 -15.38
CA ASN A 169 -12.02 -9.35 -15.36
C ASN A 169 -11.75 -9.89 -13.94
N HIS A 170 -11.35 -9.02 -13.00
CA HIS A 170 -10.90 -9.39 -11.65
C HIS A 170 -11.58 -8.56 -10.54
N VAL A 171 -12.88 -8.30 -10.68
CA VAL A 171 -13.66 -7.38 -9.83
C VAL A 171 -13.44 -7.59 -8.32
N GLU A 172 -13.50 -8.83 -7.80
CA GLU A 172 -13.25 -9.11 -6.36
C GLU A 172 -11.86 -8.63 -5.89
N ARG A 173 -10.82 -8.93 -6.67
CA ARG A 173 -9.44 -8.52 -6.39
C ARG A 173 -9.31 -7.00 -6.46
N SER A 174 -9.98 -6.37 -7.43
CA SER A 174 -9.97 -4.93 -7.61
C SER A 174 -10.75 -4.19 -6.52
N GLU A 175 -11.90 -4.70 -6.07
CA GLU A 175 -12.63 -4.21 -4.90
C GLU A 175 -11.72 -4.22 -3.66
N TYR A 176 -11.04 -5.34 -3.38
CA TYR A 176 -10.08 -5.45 -2.28
C TYR A 176 -8.92 -4.45 -2.39
N VAL A 177 -8.30 -4.33 -3.57
CA VAL A 177 -7.17 -3.42 -3.81
C VAL A 177 -7.60 -1.96 -3.67
N ILE A 178 -8.75 -1.59 -4.24
CA ILE A 178 -9.29 -0.22 -4.20
C ILE A 178 -9.70 0.16 -2.78
N LEU A 179 -10.38 -0.73 -2.05
CA LEU A 179 -10.74 -0.51 -0.65
C LEU A 179 -9.51 -0.41 0.26
N THR A 180 -8.46 -1.19 -0.01
CA THR A 180 -7.17 -1.07 0.72
C THR A 180 -6.47 0.26 0.44
N ARG A 181 -6.54 0.77 -0.80
CA ARG A 181 -6.07 2.13 -1.15
C ARG A 181 -6.87 3.19 -0.40
N MET A 182 -8.20 3.12 -0.43
CA MET A 182 -9.09 4.04 0.30
C MET A 182 -8.76 4.10 1.79
N ARG A 183 -8.71 2.95 2.48
CA ARG A 183 -8.41 2.87 3.92
C ARG A 183 -7.08 3.53 4.26
N ARG A 184 -6.01 3.23 3.51
CA ARG A 184 -4.68 3.78 3.75
C ARG A 184 -4.58 5.27 3.43
N VAL A 185 -5.20 5.75 2.34
CA VAL A 185 -5.12 7.15 1.90
C VAL A 185 -6.00 8.06 2.76
N ASN A 186 -7.19 7.62 3.17
CA ASN A 186 -8.09 8.41 4.02
C ASN A 186 -7.47 8.71 5.40
N GLY A 187 -6.62 7.82 5.90
CA GLY A 187 -5.84 8.03 7.12
C GLY A 187 -4.51 8.75 6.93
N SER A 188 -4.04 9.00 5.70
CA SER A 188 -2.66 9.47 5.46
C SER A 188 -2.49 10.99 5.52
N PHE A 189 -3.58 11.76 5.56
CA PHE A 189 -3.54 13.22 5.70
C PHE A 189 -4.81 13.77 6.37
N LYS A 190 -4.75 15.02 6.81
CA LYS A 190 -5.90 15.81 7.27
C LYS A 190 -5.85 17.22 6.69
N LEU A 191 -6.90 17.62 5.97
CA LEU A 191 -7.09 18.99 5.51
C LEU A 191 -7.99 19.73 6.52
N LYS A 192 -7.43 20.68 7.26
CA LYS A 192 -8.18 21.54 8.19
C LYS A 192 -8.50 22.88 7.53
N MET A 193 -9.76 23.30 7.66
CA MET A 193 -10.22 24.65 7.32
C MET A 193 -10.87 25.29 8.55
N SER A 194 -10.40 26.47 8.94
CA SER A 194 -11.10 27.35 9.87
C SER A 194 -11.95 28.33 9.08
N THR A 195 -13.27 28.28 9.23
CA THR A 195 -14.21 29.26 8.64
C THR A 195 -13.97 30.66 9.22
N ALA A 196 -13.87 30.75 10.55
CA ALA A 196 -13.72 32.01 11.28
C ALA A 196 -12.41 32.77 10.94
N THR A 197 -11.27 32.07 10.85
CA THR A 197 -9.97 32.72 10.57
C THR A 197 -9.53 32.63 9.11
N SER A 198 -10.29 31.93 8.25
CA SER A 198 -9.89 31.59 6.88
C SER A 198 -8.49 30.96 6.78
N HIS A 199 -8.11 30.20 7.82
CA HIS A 199 -6.85 29.47 7.88
C HIS A 199 -7.03 28.07 7.28
N TYR A 200 -6.03 27.63 6.51
CA TYR A 200 -5.96 26.29 5.92
C TYR A 200 -4.66 25.64 6.35
N SER A 201 -4.72 24.38 6.73
CA SER A 201 -3.54 23.53 6.80
C SER A 201 -3.86 22.15 6.24
N LEU A 202 -3.08 21.73 5.24
CA LEU A 202 -2.92 20.33 4.94
C LEU A 202 -1.84 19.80 5.90
N HIS A 203 -2.05 18.62 6.46
CA HIS A 203 -1.01 17.87 7.17
C HIS A 203 -1.01 16.44 6.66
N ILE A 204 0.10 16.00 6.06
CA ILE A 204 0.30 14.64 5.57
C ILE A 204 1.01 13.86 6.68
N SER A 205 0.25 12.99 7.35
CA SER A 205 0.77 12.10 8.40
C SER A 205 1.43 10.83 7.83
N THR A 206 1.27 10.55 6.53
CA THR A 206 2.01 9.50 5.81
C THR A 206 2.15 9.88 4.34
N SER A 207 3.39 10.11 3.87
CA SER A 207 3.70 10.18 2.44
C SER A 207 3.88 8.77 1.87
N PHE A 208 3.51 8.58 0.60
CA PHE A 208 3.57 7.28 -0.09
C PHE A 208 4.80 7.10 -1.00
N GLY A 209 5.88 7.84 -0.74
CA GLY A 209 7.15 7.69 -1.48
C GLY A 209 7.09 8.32 -2.86
N ASP A 210 7.26 7.51 -3.90
CA ASP A 210 7.25 7.97 -5.30
C ASP A 210 5.92 8.67 -5.65
N PHE A 211 6.00 9.93 -6.08
CA PHE A 211 4.85 10.73 -6.50
C PHE A 211 4.14 10.18 -7.75
N ARG A 212 4.79 9.26 -8.48
CA ARG A 212 4.23 8.49 -9.59
C ARG A 212 3.63 7.15 -9.16
N GLY A 213 3.79 6.75 -7.90
CA GLY A 213 3.21 5.53 -7.35
C GLY A 213 1.68 5.64 -7.20
N PRO A 214 0.90 4.56 -7.44
CA PRO A 214 -0.55 4.60 -7.34
C PRO A 214 -1.07 5.17 -6.02
N MET A 215 -0.42 4.86 -4.89
CA MET A 215 -0.80 5.38 -3.57
C MET A 215 -0.67 6.92 -3.46
N SER A 216 0.40 7.52 -3.99
CA SER A 216 0.58 8.97 -4.01
C SER A 216 -0.37 9.65 -5.01
N MET A 217 -0.69 9.00 -6.13
CA MET A 217 -1.72 9.47 -7.06
C MET A 217 -3.13 9.43 -6.42
N CYS A 218 -3.47 8.37 -5.67
CA CYS A 218 -4.72 8.31 -4.89
C CYS A 218 -4.80 9.42 -3.83
N GLN A 219 -3.69 9.67 -3.11
CA GLN A 219 -3.57 10.77 -2.14
C GLN A 219 -3.77 12.13 -2.82
N SER A 220 -3.12 12.35 -3.98
CA SER A 220 -3.27 13.56 -4.80
C SER A 220 -4.69 13.75 -5.32
N ASN A 221 -5.40 12.67 -5.64
CA ASN A 221 -6.81 12.70 -6.05
C ASN A 221 -7.72 13.07 -4.85
N LEU A 222 -7.52 12.46 -3.67
CA LEU A 222 -8.38 12.73 -2.50
C LEU A 222 -8.15 14.13 -1.90
N ILE A 223 -6.90 14.62 -1.87
CA ILE A 223 -6.58 16.01 -1.49
C ILE A 223 -7.29 16.99 -2.45
N ALA A 224 -7.24 16.72 -3.76
CA ALA A 224 -7.91 17.55 -4.77
C ALA A 224 -9.45 17.49 -4.67
N TYR A 225 -10.03 16.33 -4.32
CA TYR A 225 -11.45 16.20 -4.03
C TYR A 225 -11.88 17.08 -2.85
N GLN A 226 -11.19 16.94 -1.70
CA GLN A 226 -11.52 17.73 -0.51
C GLN A 226 -11.35 19.23 -0.77
N PHE A 227 -10.24 19.64 -1.40
CA PHE A 227 -10.05 21.03 -1.84
C PHE A 227 -11.19 21.50 -2.75
N GLY A 228 -11.57 20.70 -3.76
CA GLY A 228 -12.67 21.00 -4.66
C GLY A 228 -14.02 21.19 -3.96
N LYS A 229 -14.35 20.35 -2.97
CA LYS A 229 -15.57 20.52 -2.15
C LYS A 229 -15.53 21.78 -1.30
N LEU A 230 -14.39 22.18 -0.74
CA LEU A 230 -14.24 23.47 -0.05
C LEU A 230 -14.42 24.67 -1.00
N LEU A 231 -14.01 24.57 -2.27
CA LEU A 231 -14.28 25.60 -3.29
C LEU A 231 -15.78 25.72 -3.58
N LEU A 232 -16.51 24.60 -3.68
CA LEU A 232 -17.96 24.59 -3.92
C LEU A 232 -18.73 25.17 -2.73
N LYS A 233 -18.46 24.70 -1.50
CA LYS A 233 -19.08 25.18 -0.25
C LYS A 233 -18.87 26.69 -0.01
N ARG A 234 -17.86 27.32 -0.62
CA ARG A 234 -17.71 28.80 -0.67
C ARG A 234 -18.35 29.44 -1.90
N GLY A 235 -18.30 28.78 -3.05
CA GLY A 235 -18.77 29.29 -4.34
C GLY A 235 -20.29 29.48 -4.47
N GLU A 236 -21.07 28.95 -3.52
CA GLU A 236 -22.51 29.22 -3.38
C GLU A 236 -22.82 30.67 -2.95
N SER A 237 -21.82 31.38 -2.40
CA SER A 237 -21.83 32.85 -2.33
C SER A 237 -21.96 33.45 -3.74
N ARG A 238 -23.08 34.11 -4.03
CA ARG A 238 -23.39 34.70 -5.35
C ARG A 238 -22.37 35.72 -5.87
N TYR A 239 -21.44 36.18 -5.03
CA TYR A 239 -20.35 37.08 -5.41
C TYR A 239 -18.97 36.43 -5.20
N LYS A 240 -18.21 36.30 -6.30
CA LYS A 240 -16.78 35.94 -6.28
C LYS A 240 -15.92 37.11 -5.83
N ASP A 241 -15.99 37.42 -4.53
CA ASP A 241 -15.18 38.45 -3.88
C ASP A 241 -13.67 38.23 -4.17
N LYS A 242 -12.91 39.33 -4.23
CA LYS A 242 -11.44 39.31 -4.15
C LYS A 242 -10.96 38.52 -2.93
N ARG A 243 -11.68 38.60 -1.80
CA ARG A 243 -11.42 37.79 -0.59
C ARG A 243 -11.52 36.28 -0.84
N GLN A 244 -12.49 35.82 -1.64
CA GLN A 244 -12.59 34.41 -2.04
C GLN A 244 -11.34 33.99 -2.80
N LYS A 245 -11.00 34.68 -3.90
CA LYS A 245 -9.82 34.33 -4.72
C LYS A 245 -8.52 34.31 -3.90
N ALA A 246 -8.35 35.27 -2.98
CA ALA A 246 -7.21 35.29 -2.07
C ALA A 246 -7.18 34.08 -1.11
N ALA A 247 -8.34 33.69 -0.57
CA ALA A 247 -8.46 32.52 0.29
C ALA A 247 -8.26 31.18 -0.45
N GLU A 248 -8.76 31.07 -1.70
CA GLU A 248 -8.51 29.94 -2.60
C GLU A 248 -7.01 29.80 -2.90
N SER A 249 -6.33 30.91 -3.21
CA SER A 249 -4.87 30.92 -3.43
C SER A 249 -4.10 30.54 -2.16
N LYS A 250 -4.47 31.07 -0.98
CA LYS A 250 -3.85 30.69 0.30
C LYS A 250 -3.98 29.20 0.59
N CYS A 251 -5.16 28.63 0.37
CA CYS A 251 -5.40 27.19 0.54
C CYS A 251 -4.57 26.35 -0.44
N TYR A 252 -4.51 26.76 -1.72
CA TYR A 252 -3.64 26.13 -2.71
C TYR A 252 -2.16 26.17 -2.31
N HIS A 253 -1.66 27.31 -1.81
CA HIS A 253 -0.28 27.42 -1.33
C HIS A 253 -0.03 26.47 -0.14
N ALA A 254 -0.94 26.40 0.84
CA ALA A 254 -0.80 25.47 1.97
C ALA A 254 -0.73 24.00 1.52
N ILE A 255 -1.54 23.61 0.52
CA ILE A 255 -1.48 22.28 -0.10
C ILE A 255 -0.15 22.06 -0.83
N LYS A 256 0.31 23.06 -1.61
CA LYS A 256 1.54 22.99 -2.40
C LYS A 256 2.79 22.85 -1.54
N GLU A 257 2.93 23.65 -0.48
CA GLU A 257 4.13 23.60 0.36
C GLU A 257 4.18 22.31 1.20
N GLU A 258 3.05 21.81 1.72
CA GLU A 258 3.00 20.51 2.41
C GLU A 258 3.32 19.37 1.43
N MET A 259 2.69 19.31 0.25
CA MET A 259 3.01 18.27 -0.74
C MET A 259 4.49 18.34 -1.19
N LEU A 260 5.07 19.53 -1.32
CA LEU A 260 6.49 19.72 -1.62
C LEU A 260 7.40 19.19 -0.49
N ALA A 261 7.07 19.46 0.77
CA ALA A 261 7.81 18.96 1.94
C ALA A 261 7.83 17.42 2.00
N HIS A 262 6.77 16.77 1.50
CA HIS A 262 6.66 15.31 1.38
C HIS A 262 7.14 14.75 0.02
N GLY A 263 7.88 15.54 -0.77
CA GLY A 263 8.51 15.15 -2.04
C GLY A 263 7.61 15.19 -3.28
N GLN A 264 6.33 15.56 -3.13
CA GLN A 264 5.31 15.55 -4.19
C GLN A 264 5.26 16.92 -4.90
N ARG A 265 5.96 17.03 -6.04
CA ARG A 265 6.24 18.31 -6.70
C ARG A 265 5.05 18.84 -7.54
N ILE A 266 4.16 19.63 -6.94
CA ILE A 266 3.10 20.34 -7.70
C ILE A 266 3.71 21.48 -8.55
N ALA A 267 4.02 21.18 -9.82
CA ALA A 267 4.41 22.17 -10.82
C ALA A 267 3.21 22.91 -11.46
N THR A 268 1.98 22.47 -11.17
CA THR A 268 0.74 22.96 -11.75
C THR A 268 0.43 24.41 -11.31
N PRO A 269 0.06 25.33 -12.23
CA PRO A 269 -0.44 26.67 -11.86
C PRO A 269 -1.76 26.61 -11.06
N VAL A 270 -1.98 27.56 -10.16
CA VAL A 270 -3.16 27.65 -9.26
C VAL A 270 -4.48 27.41 -10.00
N CYS A 271 -4.68 28.07 -11.14
CA CYS A 271 -5.90 27.95 -11.95
C CYS A 271 -6.10 26.55 -12.56
N LYS A 272 -5.02 25.87 -12.96
CA LYS A 272 -5.08 24.48 -13.47
C LYS A 272 -5.34 23.49 -12.32
N TYR A 273 -4.79 23.72 -11.13
CA TYR A 273 -5.08 22.90 -9.95
C TYR A 273 -6.53 23.06 -9.46
N ILE A 274 -7.06 24.29 -9.48
CA ILE A 274 -8.49 24.55 -9.22
C ILE A 274 -9.39 23.83 -10.25
N HIS A 275 -9.03 23.86 -11.54
CA HIS A 275 -9.79 23.14 -12.57
C HIS A 275 -9.75 21.61 -12.35
N TYR A 276 -8.56 21.06 -12.08
CA TYR A 276 -8.35 19.66 -11.72
C TYR A 276 -9.22 19.24 -10.52
N ALA A 277 -9.19 20.00 -9.43
CA ALA A 277 -10.01 19.74 -8.24
C ALA A 277 -11.52 19.75 -8.52
N GLN A 278 -12.01 20.70 -9.32
CA GLN A 278 -13.42 20.72 -9.74
C GLN A 278 -13.79 19.50 -10.61
N THR A 279 -12.91 19.10 -11.51
CA THR A 279 -13.13 17.95 -12.41
C THR A 279 -13.01 16.62 -11.66
N VAL A 280 -12.17 16.53 -10.63
CA VAL A 280 -12.09 15.42 -9.66
C VAL A 280 -13.38 15.28 -8.84
N VAL A 281 -13.93 16.38 -8.32
CA VAL A 281 -15.23 16.34 -7.62
C VAL A 281 -16.34 15.86 -8.54
N GLN A 282 -16.44 16.42 -9.75
CA GLN A 282 -17.44 16.00 -10.74
C GLN A 282 -17.27 14.55 -11.23
N ALA A 283 -16.06 13.98 -11.15
CA ALA A 283 -15.84 12.57 -11.41
C ALA A 283 -16.40 11.70 -10.27
N ALA A 284 -16.08 12.06 -9.01
CA ALA A 284 -16.60 11.35 -7.84
C ALA A 284 -18.12 11.42 -7.73
N ASP A 285 -18.73 12.59 -8.02
CA ASP A 285 -20.19 12.78 -7.98
C ASP A 285 -20.92 12.01 -9.10
N LYS A 286 -20.33 11.89 -10.31
CA LYS A 286 -20.97 11.23 -11.47
C LYS A 286 -20.70 9.73 -11.56
N ILE A 287 -19.45 9.31 -11.37
CA ILE A 287 -18.99 7.92 -11.55
C ILE A 287 -19.07 7.18 -10.21
N GLY A 288 -18.65 7.84 -9.14
CA GLY A 288 -18.49 7.28 -7.80
C GLY A 288 -17.07 7.45 -7.29
N VAL A 289 -16.92 7.50 -5.96
CA VAL A 289 -15.64 7.81 -5.28
C VAL A 289 -14.49 6.86 -5.62
N TYR A 290 -14.79 5.60 -5.96
CA TYR A 290 -13.79 4.61 -6.37
C TYR A 290 -12.96 5.03 -7.59
N ALA A 291 -13.48 5.91 -8.45
CA ALA A 291 -12.72 6.52 -9.56
C ALA A 291 -11.46 7.27 -9.09
N LEU A 292 -11.44 7.81 -7.86
CA LEU A 292 -10.28 8.51 -7.29
C LEU A 292 -9.13 7.56 -6.91
N PHE A 293 -9.42 6.26 -6.79
CA PHE A 293 -8.51 5.23 -6.26
C PHE A 293 -8.06 4.22 -7.33
N MET A 294 -8.39 4.48 -8.59
CA MET A 294 -7.94 3.76 -9.79
C MET A 294 -7.09 4.68 -10.70
N PRO A 295 -5.95 5.22 -10.24
CA PRO A 295 -5.11 6.13 -11.04
C PRO A 295 -4.51 5.48 -12.29
N GLU A 296 -4.52 4.14 -12.38
CA GLU A 296 -4.22 3.37 -13.59
C GLU A 296 -5.27 3.57 -14.69
N VAL A 297 -6.54 3.79 -14.32
CA VAL A 297 -7.64 4.08 -15.25
C VAL A 297 -7.75 5.60 -15.47
N VAL A 298 -7.73 6.39 -14.40
CA VAL A 298 -7.75 7.87 -14.48
C VAL A 298 -6.74 8.49 -13.51
N SER A 299 -5.56 8.80 -14.03
CA SER A 299 -4.49 9.46 -13.26
C SER A 299 -4.83 10.94 -12.95
N PRO A 300 -4.09 11.60 -12.02
CA PRO A 300 -4.21 13.04 -11.79
C PRO A 300 -4.03 13.90 -13.06
N TYR A 301 -3.28 13.41 -14.05
CA TYR A 301 -3.18 14.04 -15.37
C TYR A 301 -4.39 13.72 -16.26
N GLY A 302 -4.92 12.50 -16.21
CA GLY A 302 -6.20 12.14 -16.83
C GLY A 302 -7.33 13.08 -16.41
N PHE A 303 -7.47 13.35 -15.11
CA PHE A 303 -8.43 14.32 -14.57
C PHE A 303 -8.18 15.79 -14.98
N GLN A 304 -6.99 16.14 -15.49
CA GLN A 304 -6.70 17.47 -16.04
C GLN A 304 -7.10 17.64 -17.50
N ILE A 305 -7.20 16.54 -18.26
CA ILE A 305 -7.46 16.55 -19.71
C ILE A 305 -8.84 16.01 -20.11
N ILE A 306 -9.46 15.18 -19.26
CA ILE A 306 -10.73 14.52 -19.59
C ILE A 306 -11.90 15.52 -19.60
N SER A 307 -12.66 15.55 -20.69
CA SER A 307 -13.83 16.42 -20.80
C SER A 307 -14.98 15.93 -19.91
N ARG A 308 -15.71 16.88 -19.30
CA ARG A 308 -16.79 16.62 -18.33
C ARG A 308 -17.99 15.84 -18.90
N PHE A 309 -18.10 15.76 -20.22
CA PHE A 309 -19.06 14.93 -20.95
C PHE A 309 -18.65 13.45 -20.96
N ASN A 310 -17.34 13.16 -21.04
CA ASN A 310 -16.77 11.82 -21.18
C ASN A 310 -17.01 10.95 -19.92
N PHE A 311 -17.21 11.57 -18.76
CA PHE A 311 -17.62 10.89 -17.53
C PHE A 311 -18.90 10.07 -17.67
N SER A 312 -19.81 10.42 -18.58
CA SER A 312 -21.01 9.61 -18.87
C SER A 312 -20.66 8.24 -19.47
N VAL A 313 -19.69 8.21 -20.39
CA VAL A 313 -19.21 6.99 -21.06
C VAL A 313 -18.40 6.12 -20.08
N LEU A 314 -17.49 6.74 -19.32
CA LEU A 314 -16.69 6.03 -18.31
C LEU A 314 -17.57 5.43 -17.20
N LYS A 315 -18.54 6.20 -16.70
CA LYS A 315 -19.60 5.69 -15.81
C LYS A 315 -20.33 4.51 -16.45
N SER A 316 -20.79 4.63 -17.69
CA SER A 316 -21.56 3.56 -18.36
C SER A 316 -20.78 2.24 -18.48
N CYS A 317 -19.47 2.29 -18.70
CA CYS A 317 -18.63 1.09 -18.71
C CYS A 317 -18.44 0.50 -17.31
N LEU A 318 -18.10 1.34 -16.32
CA LEU A 318 -17.93 0.90 -14.93
C LEU A 318 -19.23 0.36 -14.33
N ASP A 319 -20.37 0.93 -14.70
CA ASP A 319 -21.71 0.45 -14.34
C ASP A 319 -22.03 -0.91 -14.98
N ALA A 320 -21.59 -1.16 -16.21
CA ALA A 320 -21.86 -2.39 -16.95
C ALA A 320 -20.90 -3.54 -16.62
N LYS A 321 -19.66 -3.25 -16.20
CA LYS A 321 -18.61 -4.25 -15.95
C LYS A 321 -18.25 -4.41 -14.47
N CYS A 322 -18.33 -3.35 -13.68
CA CYS A 322 -17.74 -3.26 -12.35
C CYS A 322 -18.73 -2.72 -11.30
N ALA A 323 -20.03 -3.02 -11.44
CA ALA A 323 -21.11 -2.42 -10.64
C ALA A 323 -20.93 -2.51 -9.12
N GLY A 324 -20.24 -3.55 -8.63
CA GLY A 324 -19.92 -3.73 -7.21
C GLY A 324 -19.01 -2.64 -6.62
N LEU A 325 -18.15 -2.00 -7.43
CA LEU A 325 -17.28 -0.89 -7.01
C LEU A 325 -18.04 0.31 -6.41
N LYS A 326 -19.34 0.48 -6.72
CA LYS A 326 -20.20 1.50 -6.10
C LYS A 326 -20.53 1.22 -4.64
N ARG A 327 -20.42 -0.02 -4.19
CA ARG A 327 -20.79 -0.47 -2.84
C ARG A 327 -19.63 -0.36 -1.86
N ILE A 328 -18.37 -0.33 -2.32
CA ILE A 328 -17.20 -0.36 -1.43
C ILE A 328 -16.98 0.94 -0.66
N ALA A 329 -17.45 2.10 -1.16
CA ALA A 329 -17.37 3.38 -0.47
C ALA A 329 -18.33 4.43 -1.07
N ARG A 330 -18.66 5.44 -0.26
CA ARG A 330 -19.39 6.66 -0.62
C ARG A 330 -18.89 7.84 0.22
N PHE A 331 -19.14 9.07 -0.23
CA PHE A 331 -19.09 10.22 0.66
C PHE A 331 -20.43 10.39 1.39
N ASP A 332 -20.38 10.93 2.61
CA ASP A 332 -21.58 11.36 3.34
C ASP A 332 -21.95 12.82 3.01
N HIS A 333 -22.85 13.40 3.81
CA HIS A 333 -23.32 14.77 3.66
C HIS A 333 -22.31 15.84 4.13
N GLU A 334 -21.29 15.46 4.91
CA GLU A 334 -20.20 16.35 5.34
C GLU A 334 -19.01 16.32 4.36
N ASP A 335 -18.97 15.34 3.45
CA ASP A 335 -17.85 14.90 2.59
C ASP A 335 -16.82 13.97 3.27
N ASN A 336 -17.16 13.30 4.38
CA ASN A 336 -16.34 12.24 4.94
C ASN A 336 -16.43 10.97 4.06
N LEU A 337 -15.33 10.23 3.94
CA LEU A 337 -15.30 8.97 3.19
C LEU A 337 -15.80 7.80 4.06
N ILE A 338 -17.06 7.41 3.88
CA ILE A 338 -17.60 6.16 4.44
C ILE A 338 -17.22 5.00 3.52
N MET A 339 -16.38 4.11 4.03
CA MET A 339 -16.07 2.82 3.40
C MET A 339 -17.01 1.75 3.91
N ALA A 340 -17.31 0.77 3.07
CA ALA A 340 -18.04 -0.41 3.49
C ALA A 340 -17.16 -1.34 4.34
N GLU A 341 -17.82 -2.02 5.27
CA GLU A 341 -17.26 -3.19 5.92
C GLU A 341 -17.38 -4.38 4.95
N MET A 342 -16.28 -5.13 4.85
CA MET A 342 -16.12 -6.24 3.92
C MET A 342 -15.20 -7.28 4.58
N ASP A 343 -15.82 -8.33 5.10
CA ASP A 343 -15.12 -9.45 5.73
C ASP A 343 -14.59 -10.40 4.65
N TYR A 344 -13.37 -10.15 4.20
CA TYR A 344 -12.66 -11.03 3.26
C TYR A 344 -12.16 -12.29 3.98
N SER A 345 -13.09 -13.17 4.38
CA SER A 345 -12.78 -14.49 4.96
C SER A 345 -12.20 -15.42 3.88
N ARG A 346 -10.89 -15.40 3.69
CA ARG A 346 -10.19 -16.32 2.78
C ARG A 346 -10.33 -17.75 3.32
N LYS A 347 -11.18 -18.57 2.68
CA LYS A 347 -11.25 -20.00 2.99
C LYS A 347 -9.93 -20.67 2.62
N HIS A 348 -9.32 -21.39 3.57
CA HIS A 348 -8.13 -22.19 3.29
C HIS A 348 -8.40 -23.20 2.18
N GLY A 349 -7.50 -23.29 1.20
CA GLY A 349 -7.61 -24.16 0.03
C GLY A 349 -8.20 -23.50 -1.23
N ASP A 350 -8.97 -22.42 -1.10
CA ASP A 350 -9.56 -21.72 -2.25
C ASP A 350 -8.69 -20.54 -2.73
N LYS A 351 -8.78 -20.22 -4.04
CA LYS A 351 -8.15 -19.06 -4.67
C LYS A 351 -9.15 -17.91 -4.92
N SER A 352 -10.45 -18.14 -4.74
CA SER A 352 -11.52 -17.13 -4.80
C SER A 352 -11.67 -16.36 -3.48
N TYR A 353 -12.20 -15.12 -3.56
CA TYR A 353 -12.45 -14.27 -2.40
C TYR A 353 -13.95 -14.15 -2.15
N LEU A 354 -14.55 -15.21 -1.59
CA LEU A 354 -15.99 -15.25 -1.28
C LEU A 354 -16.42 -14.06 -0.39
N GLN A 355 -17.15 -13.13 -1.01
CA GLN A 355 -17.70 -11.93 -0.39
C GLN A 355 -18.91 -12.28 0.49
N THR A 356 -18.76 -12.19 1.81
CA THR A 356 -19.91 -12.10 2.73
C THR A 356 -20.54 -10.71 2.67
N THR A 357 -21.82 -10.61 3.04
CA THR A 357 -22.68 -9.45 2.74
C THR A 357 -22.12 -8.13 3.28
N SER A 358 -21.75 -7.24 2.36
CA SER A 358 -21.27 -5.89 2.69
C SER A 358 -22.34 -5.07 3.42
N LYS A 359 -21.92 -4.36 4.48
CA LYS A 359 -22.72 -3.38 5.22
C LYS A 359 -21.94 -2.07 5.34
N PHE A 360 -22.65 -0.95 5.36
CA PHE A 360 -22.06 0.33 5.75
C PHE A 360 -22.23 0.50 7.26
N LEU A 361 -21.13 0.64 7.99
CA LEU A 361 -21.18 1.11 9.37
C LEU A 361 -21.71 2.55 9.39
N ASN A 362 -22.47 2.88 10.44
CA ASN A 362 -22.96 4.22 10.75
C ASN A 362 -23.81 4.90 9.66
N SER A 363 -24.83 4.21 9.15
CA SER A 363 -26.07 4.90 8.73
C SER A 363 -27.00 5.09 9.95
N SER A 364 -26.54 5.84 10.94
CA SER A 364 -27.38 6.31 12.03
C SER A 364 -28.38 7.33 11.48
N THR A 365 -29.67 7.07 11.68
CA THR A 365 -30.78 8.01 11.42
C THR A 365 -30.90 9.03 12.54
#